data_AF-A0A6J8D5G5-F1
#
_entry.id   AF-A0A6J8D5G5-F1
#
_cell.length_a   1.000
_cell.length_b   1.000
_cell.length_c   1.000
_cell.angle_alpha   90.00
_cell.angle_beta   90.00
_cell.angle_gamma   90.00
#
_symmetry.space_group_name_H-M   'P 1'
#
loop_
_entity.id
_entity.type
_entity.pdbx_description
1 polymer ?
#
loop_
_entity_poly.entity_id
_entity_poly.type
_entity_poly.pdbx_seq_one_letter_code
_entity_poly.pdbx_strand_id
1 'polypeptide(L)'
;MAQAAASTCEICIGGPGEHYCQQCNQLFCGSCKLSHLRANICKNHTFLSGPKKEDTLLCAEHEERCLSYCHDCDTPVCIVCSVEKHSRHLMKGLAETTLKFKSELFENIESKAGTTNFNLGKIEKDTKVYREKVKAVIKTITEEGKYWKQLIDKKVEALIKLVQDKEQKETQNMTAYSEVYKGVAENCQTWQNNIKKMETTADIILLNKLKQLKTDVDKFVLKQIPDAPSVSYKSKTPAGTEIDNLFGEIQFPIGKAVLKQTDNKQSAKY
;
A
#
# COMPACT_ATOMS: atom_id res chain seq x y z
N MET A 1 -70.88 1.66 20.44
CA MET A 1 -69.72 1.13 19.70
C MET A 1 -68.66 2.22 19.69
N ALA A 2 -67.70 2.18 20.62
CA ALA A 2 -66.64 3.19 20.70
C ALA A 2 -65.56 2.90 19.64
N GLN A 3 -65.26 3.87 18.78
CA GLN A 3 -64.33 3.75 17.67
C GLN A 3 -62.90 3.91 18.19
N ALA A 4 -62.07 2.87 18.07
CA ALA A 4 -60.65 2.90 18.44
C ALA A 4 -59.87 3.77 17.44
N ALA A 5 -59.08 4.72 17.94
CA ALA A 5 -58.22 5.58 17.13
C ALA A 5 -57.15 4.74 16.40
N ALA A 6 -57.05 4.88 15.08
CA ALA A 6 -56.04 4.20 14.27
C ALA A 6 -54.64 4.72 14.64
N SER A 7 -53.81 3.84 15.20
CA SER A 7 -52.43 4.17 15.56
C SER A 7 -51.54 4.05 14.33
N THR A 8 -50.69 5.06 14.07
CA THR A 8 -49.79 5.10 12.90
C THR A 8 -48.39 4.58 13.24
N CYS A 9 -47.63 4.15 12.22
CA CYS A 9 -46.25 3.72 12.38
C CYS A 9 -45.35 4.88 12.83
N GLU A 10 -44.64 4.73 13.95
CA GLU A 10 -43.77 5.76 14.54
C GLU A 10 -42.43 5.94 13.80
N ILE A 11 -42.11 5.05 12.86
CA ILE A 11 -40.86 5.09 12.09
C ILE A 11 -41.02 5.81 10.75
N CYS A 12 -42.09 5.53 10.01
CA CYS A 12 -42.33 6.13 8.69
C CYS A 12 -43.48 7.14 8.69
N ILE A 13 -44.24 7.24 9.78
CA ILE A 13 -45.33 8.22 10.03
C ILE A 13 -46.53 8.10 9.06
N GLY A 14 -46.43 7.24 8.02
CA GLY A 14 -47.47 7.08 6.99
C GLY A 14 -48.15 5.70 6.89
N GLY A 15 -47.60 4.65 7.50
CA GLY A 15 -48.18 3.30 7.46
C GLY A 15 -49.08 2.98 8.66
N PRO A 16 -49.99 1.99 8.57
CA PRO A 16 -50.78 1.53 9.71
C PRO A 16 -49.85 0.90 10.76
N GLY A 17 -49.96 1.36 12.01
CA GLY A 17 -49.17 0.86 13.13
C GLY A 17 -49.80 -0.41 13.69
N GLU A 18 -49.46 -1.56 13.12
CA GLU A 18 -50.09 -2.85 13.45
C GLU A 18 -49.22 -3.73 14.36
N HIS A 19 -47.92 -3.42 14.47
CA HIS A 19 -46.95 -4.24 15.16
C HIS A 19 -46.21 -3.43 16.23
N TYR A 20 -46.40 -3.77 17.50
CA TYR A 20 -45.73 -3.13 18.63
C TYR A 20 -44.46 -3.89 19.03
N CYS A 21 -43.31 -3.23 19.04
CA CYS A 21 -42.05 -3.79 19.52
C CYS A 21 -41.92 -3.58 21.04
N GLN A 22 -41.86 -4.65 21.82
CA GLN A 22 -41.83 -4.55 23.29
C GLN A 22 -40.55 -3.90 23.82
N GLN A 23 -39.41 -4.19 23.19
CA GLN A 23 -38.10 -3.70 23.63
C GLN A 23 -37.88 -2.24 23.25
N CYS A 24 -38.52 -1.77 22.18
CA CYS A 24 -38.37 -0.38 21.71
C CYS A 24 -39.53 0.51 22.13
N ASN A 25 -40.63 -0.06 22.65
CA ASN A 25 -41.85 0.63 23.02
C ASN A 25 -42.41 1.52 21.90
N GLN A 26 -42.38 1.00 20.68
CA GLN A 26 -42.69 1.72 19.44
C GLN A 26 -43.61 0.88 18.54
N LEU A 27 -44.47 1.57 17.79
CA LEU A 27 -45.40 0.95 16.84
C LEU A 27 -44.87 1.01 15.40
N PHE A 28 -44.94 -0.13 14.69
CA PHE A 28 -44.37 -0.35 13.37
C PHE A 28 -45.44 -0.84 12.39
N CYS A 29 -45.32 -0.46 11.12
CA CYS A 29 -46.01 -1.15 10.02
C CYS A 29 -45.24 -2.42 9.60
N GLY A 30 -45.85 -3.27 8.78
CA GLY A 30 -45.26 -4.54 8.34
C GLY A 30 -43.86 -4.42 7.73
N SER A 31 -43.62 -3.40 6.89
CA SER A 31 -42.31 -3.17 6.28
C SER A 31 -41.27 -2.69 7.29
N CYS A 32 -41.63 -1.76 8.17
CA CYS A 32 -40.73 -1.24 9.21
C CYS A 32 -40.34 -2.32 10.24
N LYS A 33 -41.26 -3.24 10.59
CA LYS A 33 -40.96 -4.41 11.43
C LYS A 33 -39.86 -5.28 10.81
N LEU A 34 -39.96 -5.59 9.52
CA LEU A 34 -38.98 -6.44 8.84
C LEU A 34 -37.60 -5.79 8.78
N SER A 35 -37.54 -4.48 8.51
CA SER A 35 -36.28 -3.72 8.52
C SER A 35 -35.67 -3.68 9.92
N HIS A 36 -36.49 -3.50 10.96
CA HIS A 36 -36.06 -3.48 12.35
C HIS A 36 -35.40 -4.79 12.77
N LEU A 37 -36.03 -5.93 12.47
CA LEU A 37 -35.49 -7.26 12.80
C LEU A 37 -34.22 -7.64 12.01
N ARG A 38 -33.86 -6.91 10.93
CA ARG A 38 -32.58 -7.12 10.22
C ARG A 38 -31.41 -6.44 10.92
N ALA A 39 -31.66 -5.35 11.66
CA ALA A 39 -30.61 -4.63 12.37
C ALA A 39 -30.02 -5.51 13.48
N ASN A 40 -28.69 -5.63 13.54
CA ASN A 40 -28.00 -6.55 14.46
C ASN A 40 -28.43 -6.41 15.92
N ILE A 41 -28.76 -5.19 16.35
CA ILE A 41 -29.15 -4.85 17.73
C ILE A 41 -30.59 -5.32 18.04
N CYS A 42 -31.45 -5.37 17.04
CA CYS A 42 -32.90 -5.58 17.21
C CYS A 42 -33.39 -6.94 16.72
N LYS A 43 -32.48 -7.83 16.28
CA LYS A 43 -32.79 -9.15 15.68
C LYS A 43 -33.69 -10.03 16.55
N ASN A 44 -33.57 -9.91 17.87
CA ASN A 44 -34.29 -10.74 18.83
C ASN A 44 -35.44 -9.99 19.52
N HIS A 45 -35.87 -8.83 18.98
CA HIS A 45 -36.97 -8.08 19.55
C HIS A 45 -38.33 -8.74 19.24
N THR A 46 -39.23 -8.67 20.21
CA THR A 46 -40.53 -9.34 20.19
C THR A 46 -41.61 -8.35 19.75
N PHE A 47 -42.45 -8.79 18.81
CA PHE A 47 -43.55 -7.99 18.28
C PHE A 47 -44.90 -8.55 18.69
N LEU A 48 -45.77 -7.68 19.19
CA LEU A 48 -47.18 -7.95 19.47
C LEU A 48 -48.07 -7.33 18.39
N SER A 49 -49.18 -7.99 18.07
CA SER A 49 -50.20 -7.43 17.16
C SER A 49 -51.20 -6.60 17.95
N GLY A 50 -51.39 -5.34 17.56
CA GLY A 50 -52.37 -4.43 18.18
C GLY A 50 -51.77 -3.10 18.69
N PRO A 51 -52.63 -2.17 19.16
CA PRO A 51 -52.20 -0.86 19.65
C PRO A 51 -51.35 -0.98 20.91
N LYS A 52 -50.56 0.07 21.17
CA LYS A 52 -49.77 0.24 22.40
C LYS A 52 -50.70 0.09 23.61
N LYS A 53 -50.54 -0.97 24.39
CA LYS A 53 -51.20 -1.06 25.70
C LYS A 53 -50.60 0.02 26.59
N GLU A 54 -51.44 0.74 27.33
CA GLU A 54 -50.96 1.52 28.47
C GLU A 54 -50.42 0.51 29.48
N ASP A 55 -49.09 0.30 29.44
CA ASP A 55 -48.38 -0.59 30.35
C ASP A 55 -48.39 0.03 31.75
N THR A 56 -49.54 -0.05 32.41
CA THR A 56 -49.61 0.15 33.85
C THR A 56 -49.00 -1.10 34.46
N LEU A 57 -47.80 -0.98 35.02
CA LEU A 57 -47.17 -2.10 35.70
C LEU A 57 -47.98 -2.45 36.95
N LEU A 58 -48.71 -3.57 36.88
CA LEU A 58 -49.49 -4.10 37.99
C LEU A 58 -48.72 -5.24 38.66
N CYS A 59 -48.84 -5.33 39.98
CA CYS A 59 -48.33 -6.45 40.75
C CYS A 59 -49.15 -7.71 40.43
N ALA A 60 -48.47 -8.82 40.13
CA ALA A 60 -49.12 -10.08 39.80
C ALA A 60 -49.90 -10.70 40.98
N GLU A 61 -49.54 -10.37 42.22
CA GLU A 61 -50.16 -10.96 43.42
C GLU A 61 -51.32 -10.13 43.95
N HIS A 62 -51.28 -8.81 43.77
CA HIS A 62 -52.20 -7.87 44.39
C HIS A 62 -53.01 -7.05 43.39
N GLU A 63 -52.73 -7.19 42.08
CA GLU A 63 -53.32 -6.38 41.00
C GLU A 63 -53.18 -4.86 41.19
N GLU A 64 -52.32 -4.42 42.10
CA GLU A 64 -52.04 -3.04 42.46
C GLU A 64 -50.90 -2.43 41.64
N ARG A 65 -50.92 -1.10 41.44
CA ARG A 65 -49.87 -0.41 40.69
C ARG A 65 -48.52 -0.48 41.41
N CYS A 66 -47.47 -0.84 40.68
CA CYS A 66 -46.10 -0.79 41.16
C CYS A 66 -45.53 0.62 41.02
N LEU A 67 -45.56 1.41 42.09
CA LEU A 67 -45.04 2.79 42.12
C LEU A 67 -43.73 2.92 42.90
N SER A 68 -43.26 1.84 43.54
CA SER A 68 -42.01 1.81 44.30
C SER A 68 -40.99 0.88 43.63
N TYR A 69 -39.71 1.10 43.89
CA TYR A 69 -38.58 0.30 43.44
C TYR A 69 -37.82 -0.25 44.64
N CYS A 70 -37.65 -1.57 44.69
CA CYS A 70 -36.85 -2.23 45.71
C CYS A 70 -35.42 -2.38 45.18
N HIS A 71 -34.46 -1.63 45.73
CA HIS A 71 -33.07 -1.68 45.30
C HIS A 71 -32.41 -3.04 45.56
N ASP A 72 -32.75 -3.69 46.68
CA ASP A 72 -32.12 -4.96 47.07
C ASP A 72 -32.56 -6.14 46.21
N CYS A 73 -33.73 -6.02 45.57
CA CYS A 73 -34.29 -7.04 44.68
C CYS A 73 -34.21 -6.65 43.20
N ASP A 74 -33.78 -5.42 42.90
CA ASP A 74 -33.73 -4.84 41.56
C ASP A 74 -35.09 -4.92 40.81
N THR A 75 -36.20 -4.72 41.54
CA THR A 75 -37.55 -4.87 40.99
C THR A 75 -38.52 -3.79 41.43
N PRO A 76 -39.44 -3.35 40.56
CA PRO A 76 -40.59 -2.53 40.93
C PRO A 76 -41.60 -3.34 41.76
N VAL A 77 -42.20 -2.73 42.77
CA VAL A 77 -43.15 -3.37 43.70
C VAL A 77 -44.35 -2.47 44.01
N CYS A 78 -45.51 -3.08 44.30
CA CYS A 78 -46.68 -2.37 44.82
C CYS A 78 -46.55 -2.08 46.33
N ILE A 79 -47.48 -1.28 46.85
CA ILE A 79 -47.48 -0.86 48.27
C ILE A 79 -47.65 -2.04 49.24
N VAL A 80 -48.40 -3.07 48.86
CA VAL A 80 -48.62 -4.25 49.70
C VAL A 80 -47.32 -5.06 49.82
N CYS A 81 -46.69 -5.38 48.69
CA CYS A 81 -45.40 -6.08 48.68
C CYS A 81 -44.31 -5.30 49.43
N SER A 82 -44.31 -3.96 49.37
CA SER A 82 -43.31 -3.16 50.09
C SER A 82 -43.41 -3.29 51.60
N VAL A 83 -44.60 -3.58 52.14
CA VAL A 83 -44.84 -3.75 53.59
C VAL A 83 -44.74 -5.21 54.02
N GLU A 84 -45.16 -6.15 53.17
CA GLU A 84 -45.15 -7.57 53.55
C GLU A 84 -43.80 -8.25 53.30
N LYS A 85 -43.29 -8.14 52.07
CA LYS A 85 -42.16 -8.93 51.57
C LYS A 85 -40.85 -8.14 51.55
N HIS A 86 -40.93 -6.82 51.34
CA HIS A 86 -39.77 -5.94 51.19
C HIS A 86 -39.66 -4.92 52.33
N SER A 87 -40.29 -5.16 53.49
CA SER A 87 -40.34 -4.20 54.61
C SER A 87 -38.99 -3.77 55.17
N ARG A 88 -37.96 -4.59 54.97
CA ARG A 88 -36.59 -4.33 55.42
C ARG A 88 -35.65 -3.90 54.30
N HIS A 89 -36.16 -3.76 53.07
CA HIS A 89 -35.35 -3.43 51.91
C HIS A 89 -35.34 -1.93 51.62
N LEU A 90 -34.33 -1.47 50.88
CA LEU A 90 -34.24 -0.09 50.45
C LEU A 90 -35.26 0.19 49.34
N MET A 91 -36.32 0.92 49.71
CA MET A 91 -37.39 1.35 48.80
C MET A 91 -37.20 2.80 48.35
N LYS A 92 -37.37 3.05 47.05
CA LYS A 92 -37.49 4.42 46.49
C LYS A 92 -38.67 4.54 45.56
N GLY A 93 -39.10 5.76 45.26
CA GLY A 93 -40.14 6.00 44.25
C GLY A 93 -39.66 5.53 42.88
N LEU A 94 -40.52 4.81 42.14
CA LEU A 94 -40.19 4.28 40.82
C LEU A 94 -39.87 5.41 39.83
N ALA A 95 -40.64 6.50 39.85
CA ALA A 95 -40.42 7.66 38.99
C ALA A 95 -39.06 8.32 39.25
N GLU A 96 -38.71 8.56 40.52
CA GLU A 96 -37.42 9.14 40.92
C GLU A 96 -36.26 8.23 40.53
N THR A 97 -36.39 6.93 40.80
CA THR A 97 -35.38 5.92 40.47
C THR A 97 -35.14 5.82 38.96
N THR A 98 -36.22 5.86 38.18
CA THR A 98 -36.16 5.88 36.70
C THR A 98 -35.41 7.11 36.20
N LEU A 99 -35.70 8.30 36.75
CA LEU A 99 -35.00 9.54 36.37
C LEU A 99 -33.51 9.49 36.72
N LYS A 100 -33.17 8.96 37.91
CA LYS A 100 -31.77 8.78 38.34
C LYS A 100 -31.01 7.83 37.42
N PHE A 101 -31.55 6.64 37.16
CA PHE A 101 -30.93 5.69 36.22
C PHE A 101 -30.75 6.28 34.83
N LYS A 102 -31.76 7.00 34.32
CA LYS A 102 -31.66 7.69 33.03
C LYS A 102 -30.51 8.70 33.00
N SER A 103 -30.36 9.50 34.05
CA SER A 103 -29.29 10.50 34.16
C SER A 103 -27.91 9.85 34.21
N GLU A 104 -27.73 8.86 35.09
CA GLU A 104 -26.46 8.14 35.26
C GLU A 104 -26.03 7.42 33.97
N LEU A 105 -26.99 6.77 33.28
CA LEU A 105 -26.73 6.13 31.99
C LEU A 105 -26.35 7.16 30.92
N PHE A 106 -27.05 8.31 30.88
CA PHE A 106 -26.76 9.36 29.92
C PHE A 106 -25.33 9.91 30.09
N GLU A 107 -24.94 10.25 31.32
CA GLU A 107 -23.58 10.74 31.63
C GLU A 107 -22.50 9.70 31.29
N ASN A 108 -22.76 8.42 31.60
CA ASN A 108 -21.84 7.32 31.27
C ASN A 108 -21.65 7.17 29.75
N ILE A 109 -22.75 7.22 28.99
CA ILE A 109 -22.74 7.12 27.54
C ILE A 109 -22.04 8.34 26.93
N GLU A 110 -22.33 9.54 27.41
CA GLU A 110 -21.72 10.78 26.92
C GLU A 110 -20.19 10.76 27.12
N SER A 111 -19.73 10.37 28.32
CA SER A 111 -18.30 10.22 28.63
C SER A 111 -17.61 9.20 27.71
N LYS A 112 -18.24 8.03 27.52
CA LYS A 112 -17.72 6.98 26.61
C LYS A 112 -17.73 7.43 25.15
N ALA A 113 -18.75 8.15 24.71
CA ALA A 113 -18.84 8.69 23.36
C ALA A 113 -17.73 9.70 23.10
N GLY A 114 -17.47 10.62 24.04
CA GLY A 114 -16.37 11.59 23.94
C GLY A 114 -15.01 10.90 23.83
N THR A 115 -14.74 9.93 24.70
CA THR A 115 -13.49 9.15 24.67
C THR A 115 -13.33 8.35 23.37
N THR A 116 -14.42 7.74 22.89
CA THR A 116 -14.44 6.96 21.64
C THR A 116 -14.16 7.85 20.44
N ASN A 117 -14.82 9.00 20.33
CA ASN A 117 -14.64 9.95 19.24
C ASN A 117 -13.22 10.53 19.22
N PHE A 118 -12.65 10.82 20.40
CA PHE A 118 -11.25 11.26 20.50
C PHE A 118 -10.28 10.19 20.00
N ASN A 119 -10.44 8.93 20.45
CA ASN A 119 -9.59 7.82 20.04
C ASN A 119 -9.73 7.52 18.53
N LEU A 120 -10.95 7.60 17.99
CA LEU A 120 -11.20 7.45 16.56
C LEU A 120 -10.43 8.51 15.76
N GLY A 121 -10.56 9.79 16.12
CA GLY A 121 -9.83 10.88 15.45
C GLY A 121 -8.31 10.71 15.54
N LYS A 122 -7.79 10.20 16.67
CA LYS A 122 -6.37 9.87 16.82
C LYS A 122 -5.96 8.74 15.86
N ILE A 123 -6.71 7.64 15.80
CA ILE A 123 -6.42 6.50 14.92
C ILE A 123 -6.43 6.93 13.45
N GLU A 124 -7.42 7.72 13.04
CA GLU A 124 -7.52 8.23 11.66
C GLU A 124 -6.32 9.11 11.29
N LYS A 125 -5.93 10.01 12.20
CA LYS A 125 -4.75 10.86 12.04
C LYS A 125 -3.47 10.05 11.95
N ASP A 126 -3.25 9.13 12.89
CA ASP A 126 -2.05 8.29 12.93
C ASP A 126 -1.96 7.38 11.71
N THR A 127 -3.10 6.87 11.22
CA THR A 127 -3.19 6.09 9.97
C THR A 127 -2.79 6.92 8.75
N LYS A 128 -3.21 8.19 8.69
CA LYS A 128 -2.78 9.11 7.61
C LYS A 128 -1.27 9.35 7.66
N VAL A 129 -0.73 9.67 8.84
CA VAL A 129 0.71 9.89 9.05
C VAL A 129 1.51 8.66 8.69
N TYR A 130 1.07 7.46 9.08
CA TYR A 130 1.74 6.21 8.73
C TYR A 130 1.79 5.98 7.22
N ARG A 131 0.68 6.21 6.50
CA ARG A 131 0.66 6.12 5.03
C ARG A 131 1.62 7.10 4.38
N GLU A 132 1.75 8.32 4.89
CA GLU A 132 2.72 9.30 4.39
C GLU A 132 4.16 8.84 4.61
N LYS A 133 4.47 8.26 5.79
CA LYS A 133 5.79 7.67 6.07
C LYS A 133 6.13 6.51 5.13
N VAL A 134 5.18 5.60 4.90
CA VAL A 134 5.36 4.48 3.95
C VAL A 134 5.63 5.02 2.53
N LYS A 135 4.87 6.02 2.08
CA LYS A 135 5.11 6.67 0.77
C LYS A 135 6.50 7.29 0.69
N ALA A 136 6.96 7.94 1.76
CA ALA A 136 8.30 8.53 1.80
C ALA A 136 9.39 7.45 1.67
N VAL A 137 9.27 6.34 2.41
CA VAL A 137 10.22 5.21 2.32
C VAL A 137 10.25 4.61 0.91
N ILE A 138 9.08 4.36 0.31
CA ILE A 138 8.99 3.85 -1.08
C ILE A 138 9.68 4.80 -2.06
N LYS A 139 9.47 6.12 -1.90
CA LYS A 139 10.10 7.14 -2.73
C LYS A 139 11.62 7.10 -2.60
N THR A 140 12.15 7.03 -1.39
CA THR A 140 13.60 6.93 -1.13
C THR A 140 14.20 5.70 -1.81
N ILE A 141 13.62 4.52 -1.62
CA ILE A 141 14.09 3.27 -2.26
C ILE A 141 14.10 3.41 -3.79
N THR A 142 13.06 4.04 -4.34
CA THR A 142 12.95 4.27 -5.79
C THR A 142 14.03 5.24 -6.31
N GLU A 143 14.34 6.29 -5.56
CA GLU A 143 15.38 7.27 -5.91
C GLU A 143 16.78 6.68 -5.82
N GLU A 144 17.06 5.87 -4.79
CA GLU A 144 18.31 5.11 -4.68
C GLU A 144 18.48 4.13 -5.84
N GLY A 145 17.42 3.40 -6.22
CA GLY A 145 17.46 2.49 -7.36
C GLY A 145 17.74 3.21 -8.68
N LYS A 146 17.18 4.41 -8.88
CA LYS A 146 17.49 5.26 -10.03
C LYS A 146 18.94 5.72 -10.03
N TYR A 147 19.47 6.10 -8.87
CA TYR A 147 20.86 6.52 -8.72
C TYR A 147 21.84 5.41 -9.11
N TRP A 148 21.64 4.19 -8.60
CA TRP A 148 22.48 3.04 -8.95
C TRP A 148 22.41 2.70 -10.43
N LYS A 149 21.21 2.72 -11.02
CA LYS A 149 21.04 2.52 -12.46
C LYS A 149 21.84 3.53 -13.28
N GLN A 150 21.79 4.82 -12.92
CA GLN A 150 22.57 5.85 -13.61
C GLN A 150 24.08 5.65 -13.50
N LEU A 151 24.57 5.19 -12.35
CA LEU A 151 26.00 4.87 -12.18
C LEU A 151 26.43 3.69 -13.06
N ILE A 152 25.59 2.65 -13.13
CA ILE A 152 25.82 1.48 -13.98
C ILE A 152 25.83 1.92 -15.46
N ASP A 153 24.82 2.65 -15.89
CA ASP A 153 24.71 3.14 -17.28
C ASP A 153 25.93 3.97 -17.67
N LYS A 154 26.34 4.94 -16.84
CA LYS A 154 27.56 5.73 -17.05
C LYS A 154 28.82 4.87 -17.16
N LYS A 155 28.93 3.82 -16.35
CA LYS A 155 30.09 2.91 -16.40
C LYS A 155 30.11 2.09 -17.68
N VAL A 156 28.95 1.61 -18.12
CA VAL A 156 28.79 0.88 -19.38
C VAL A 156 29.16 1.78 -20.56
N GLU A 157 28.61 3.00 -20.61
CA GLU A 157 28.93 3.99 -21.65
C GLU A 157 30.44 4.28 -21.72
N ALA A 158 31.09 4.48 -20.57
CA ALA A 158 32.53 4.72 -20.52
C ALA A 158 33.36 3.53 -21.04
N LEU A 159 32.95 2.29 -20.75
CA LEU A 159 33.61 1.08 -21.25
C LEU A 159 33.42 0.92 -22.77
N ILE A 160 32.21 1.15 -23.27
CA ILE A 160 31.92 1.12 -24.71
C ILE A 160 32.76 2.17 -25.44
N LYS A 161 32.77 3.41 -24.93
CA LYS A 161 33.56 4.49 -25.53
C LYS A 161 35.05 4.16 -25.57
N LEU A 162 35.60 3.59 -24.51
CA LEU A 162 37.00 3.16 -24.49
C LEU A 162 37.32 2.15 -25.60
N VAL A 163 36.41 1.20 -25.85
CA VAL A 163 36.57 0.20 -26.91
C VAL A 163 36.47 0.86 -28.29
N GLN A 164 35.48 1.72 -28.50
CA GLN A 164 35.28 2.44 -29.77
C GLN A 164 36.45 3.38 -30.10
N ASP A 165 36.96 4.13 -29.12
CA ASP A 165 38.09 5.04 -29.32
C ASP A 165 39.35 4.26 -29.75
N LYS A 166 39.57 3.07 -29.16
CA LYS A 166 40.68 2.18 -29.54
C LYS A 166 40.47 1.54 -30.91
N GLU A 167 39.27 1.06 -31.19
CA GLU A 167 38.90 0.50 -32.49
C GLU A 167 39.08 1.52 -33.61
N GLN A 168 38.61 2.75 -33.41
CA GLN A 168 38.79 3.85 -34.36
C GLN A 168 40.27 4.11 -34.63
N LYS A 169 41.10 4.20 -33.59
CA LYS A 169 42.53 4.45 -33.72
C LYS A 169 43.24 3.31 -34.48
N GLU A 170 42.96 2.06 -34.14
CA GLU A 170 43.60 0.94 -34.83
C GLU A 170 43.12 0.79 -36.28
N THR A 171 41.84 1.06 -36.54
CA THR A 171 41.30 1.07 -37.90
C THR A 171 41.95 2.17 -38.75
N GLN A 172 42.16 3.37 -38.19
CA GLN A 172 42.88 4.44 -38.85
C GLN A 172 44.33 4.05 -39.16
N ASN A 173 45.04 3.43 -38.21
CA ASN A 173 46.40 2.93 -38.42
C ASN A 173 46.44 1.91 -39.57
N MET A 174 45.55 0.92 -39.55
CA MET A 174 45.48 -0.12 -40.58
C MET A 174 45.13 0.46 -41.95
N THR A 175 44.26 1.47 -42.00
CA THR A 175 43.89 2.16 -43.25
C THR A 175 45.09 2.91 -43.82
N ALA A 176 45.84 3.63 -42.98
CA ALA A 176 47.06 4.34 -43.41
C ALA A 176 48.13 3.38 -43.94
N TYR A 177 48.33 2.22 -43.30
CA TYR A 177 49.19 1.17 -43.85
C TYR A 177 48.68 0.69 -45.21
N SER A 178 47.39 0.36 -45.33
CA SER A 178 46.79 -0.09 -46.59
C SER A 178 47.02 0.89 -47.75
N GLU A 179 46.85 2.19 -47.50
CA GLU A 179 47.09 3.24 -48.50
C GLU A 179 48.56 3.29 -48.97
N VAL A 180 49.51 3.18 -48.04
CA VAL A 180 50.94 3.11 -48.37
C VAL A 180 51.23 1.89 -49.24
N TYR A 181 50.72 0.71 -48.87
CA TYR A 181 50.96 -0.52 -49.65
C TYR A 181 50.24 -0.53 -50.99
N LYS A 182 49.11 0.16 -51.13
CA LYS A 182 48.46 0.37 -52.42
C LYS A 182 49.36 1.16 -53.37
N GLY A 183 49.98 2.25 -52.89
CA GLY A 183 50.96 3.01 -53.69
C GLY A 183 52.21 2.19 -54.05
N VAL A 184 52.68 1.35 -53.13
CA VAL A 184 53.76 0.39 -53.42
C VAL A 184 53.36 -0.58 -54.53
N ALA A 185 52.15 -1.16 -54.46
CA ALA A 185 51.67 -2.08 -55.48
C ALA A 185 51.56 -1.40 -56.85
N GLU A 186 51.10 -0.15 -56.91
CA GLU A 186 51.04 0.67 -58.13
C GLU A 186 52.44 0.95 -58.72
N ASN A 187 53.43 1.24 -57.87
CA ASN A 187 54.83 1.40 -58.29
C ASN A 187 55.39 0.10 -58.88
N CYS A 188 55.19 -1.04 -58.19
CA CYS A 188 55.60 -2.34 -58.69
C CYS A 188 54.95 -2.67 -60.04
N GLN A 189 53.65 -2.39 -60.19
CA GLN A 189 52.93 -2.59 -61.45
C GLN A 189 53.49 -1.70 -62.57
N THR A 190 53.83 -0.45 -62.26
CA THR A 190 54.44 0.50 -63.20
C THR A 190 55.81 0.00 -63.66
N TRP A 191 56.67 -0.43 -62.75
CA TRP A 191 57.97 -0.99 -63.08
C TRP A 191 57.86 -2.25 -63.96
N GLN A 192 56.93 -3.16 -63.62
CA GLN A 192 56.65 -4.33 -64.46
C GLN A 192 56.18 -3.94 -65.86
N ASN A 193 55.27 -2.99 -65.97
CA ASN A 193 54.75 -2.52 -67.27
C ASN A 193 55.85 -1.84 -68.10
N ASN A 194 56.74 -1.07 -67.46
CA ASN A 194 57.87 -0.44 -68.12
C ASN A 194 58.81 -1.48 -68.72
N ILE A 195 59.17 -2.53 -67.95
CA ILE A 195 60.01 -3.63 -68.44
C ILE A 195 59.34 -4.33 -69.65
N LYS A 196 58.03 -4.61 -69.56
CA LYS A 196 57.29 -5.27 -70.65
C LYS A 196 57.23 -4.46 -71.95
N LYS A 197 57.29 -3.13 -71.86
CA LYS A 197 57.20 -2.22 -73.02
C LYS A 197 58.56 -1.89 -73.66
N MET A 198 59.67 -2.26 -73.02
CA MET A 198 61.01 -2.00 -73.57
C MET A 198 61.28 -2.86 -74.81
N GLU A 199 61.99 -2.29 -75.79
CA GLU A 199 62.41 -2.99 -77.02
C GLU A 199 63.30 -4.20 -76.71
N THR A 200 63.23 -5.25 -77.53
CA THR A 200 63.96 -6.51 -77.30
C THR A 200 65.37 -6.52 -77.87
N THR A 201 65.72 -5.54 -78.71
CA THR A 201 67.06 -5.40 -79.30
C THR A 201 68.03 -4.89 -78.24
N ALA A 202 69.08 -5.66 -77.95
CA ALA A 202 70.05 -5.30 -76.92
C ALA A 202 71.01 -4.21 -77.41
N ASP A 203 70.89 -3.01 -76.83
CA ASP A 203 71.82 -1.90 -77.05
C ASP A 203 72.26 -1.24 -75.71
N ILE A 204 73.20 -0.30 -75.80
CA ILE A 204 73.75 0.40 -74.64
C ILE A 204 72.69 1.28 -73.94
N ILE A 205 71.69 1.78 -74.68
CA ILE A 205 70.64 2.65 -74.14
C ILE A 205 69.70 1.83 -73.26
N LEU A 206 69.26 0.66 -73.72
CA LEU A 206 68.42 -0.28 -72.98
C LEU A 206 69.13 -0.76 -71.71
N LEU A 207 70.43 -1.11 -71.81
CA LEU A 207 71.23 -1.53 -70.67
C LEU A 207 71.28 -0.47 -69.57
N ASN A 208 71.46 0.80 -69.94
CA ASN A 208 71.48 1.91 -68.97
C ASN A 208 70.12 2.14 -68.30
N LYS A 209 69.01 2.05 -69.06
CA LYS A 209 67.64 2.15 -68.50
C LYS A 209 67.35 1.03 -67.50
N LEU A 210 67.75 -0.21 -67.82
CA LEU A 210 67.58 -1.36 -66.92
C LEU A 210 68.44 -1.25 -65.66
N LYS A 211 69.70 -0.76 -65.77
CA LYS A 211 70.55 -0.50 -64.60
C LYS A 211 69.96 0.55 -63.67
N GLN A 212 69.39 1.61 -64.22
CA GLN A 212 68.71 2.64 -63.42
C GLN A 212 67.49 2.06 -62.70
N LEU A 213 66.61 1.36 -63.44
CA LEU A 213 65.42 0.74 -62.85
C LEU A 213 65.78 -0.29 -61.77
N LYS A 214 66.82 -1.11 -62.01
CA LYS A 214 67.36 -2.03 -61.01
C LYS A 214 67.79 -1.29 -59.74
N THR A 215 68.46 -0.15 -59.89
CA THR A 215 68.87 0.68 -58.74
C THR A 215 67.66 1.21 -57.97
N ASP A 216 66.62 1.64 -58.67
CA ASP A 216 65.40 2.18 -58.05
C ASP A 216 64.62 1.07 -57.30
N VAL A 217 64.55 -0.13 -57.86
CA VAL A 217 63.95 -1.32 -57.23
C VAL A 217 64.79 -1.79 -56.04
N ASP A 218 66.11 -1.89 -56.19
CA ASP A 218 67.01 -2.34 -55.12
C ASP A 218 67.00 -1.38 -53.91
N LYS A 219 66.77 -0.09 -54.14
CA LYS A 219 66.61 0.92 -53.08
C LYS A 219 65.26 0.83 -52.36
N PHE A 220 64.27 0.18 -52.96
CA PHE A 220 62.95 0.05 -52.38
C PHE A 220 62.93 -1.06 -51.32
N VAL A 221 62.52 -0.72 -50.10
CA VAL A 221 62.44 -1.65 -48.98
C VAL A 221 61.00 -1.78 -48.51
N LEU A 222 60.47 -3.01 -48.56
CA LEU A 222 59.18 -3.33 -47.94
C LEU A 222 59.33 -3.28 -46.43
N LYS A 223 58.55 -2.40 -45.79
CA LYS A 223 58.45 -2.37 -44.33
C LYS A 223 57.68 -3.60 -43.83
N GLN A 224 57.83 -3.94 -42.55
CA GLN A 224 56.97 -4.94 -41.92
C GLN A 224 55.60 -4.34 -41.60
N ILE A 225 54.54 -5.13 -41.77
CA ILE A 225 53.17 -4.76 -41.42
C ILE A 225 52.92 -5.17 -39.97
N PRO A 226 52.27 -4.33 -39.15
CA PRO A 226 51.90 -4.72 -37.78
C PRO A 226 50.94 -5.92 -37.76
N ASP A 227 50.94 -6.63 -36.62
CA ASP A 227 50.00 -7.71 -36.36
C ASP A 227 48.55 -7.20 -36.31
N ALA A 228 47.61 -8.10 -36.60
CA ALA A 228 46.19 -7.78 -36.55
C ALA A 228 45.75 -7.41 -35.11
N PRO A 229 45.05 -6.29 -34.91
CA PRO A 229 44.56 -5.92 -33.59
C PRO A 229 43.50 -6.92 -33.09
N SER A 230 43.48 -7.18 -31.79
CA SER A 230 42.49 -8.06 -31.14
C SER A 230 41.86 -7.40 -29.92
N VAL A 231 40.60 -7.76 -29.63
CA VAL A 231 39.83 -7.25 -28.49
C VAL A 231 39.08 -8.39 -27.81
N SER A 232 39.05 -8.39 -26.47
CA SER A 232 38.26 -9.33 -25.67
C SER A 232 37.77 -8.68 -24.39
N TYR A 233 36.62 -9.13 -23.88
CA TYR A 233 36.06 -8.72 -22.60
C TYR A 233 35.90 -9.95 -21.70
N LYS A 234 36.48 -9.90 -20.50
CA LYS A 234 36.32 -10.94 -19.47
C LYS A 234 35.40 -10.40 -18.39
N SER A 235 34.19 -10.97 -18.28
CA SER A 235 33.28 -10.64 -17.20
C SER A 235 33.85 -11.10 -15.85
N LYS A 236 33.64 -10.29 -14.82
CA LYS A 236 33.71 -10.77 -13.44
C LYS A 236 32.32 -11.28 -13.12
N THR A 237 32.15 -12.57 -12.87
CA THR A 237 30.92 -13.12 -12.31
C THR A 237 31.00 -12.96 -10.80
N PRO A 238 30.13 -12.16 -10.16
CA PRO A 238 30.00 -12.14 -8.72
C PRO A 238 29.60 -13.51 -8.16
N ALA A 239 30.08 -13.84 -6.96
CA ALA A 239 29.49 -14.90 -6.14
C ALA A 239 28.45 -14.27 -5.19
N GLY A 240 27.18 -14.68 -5.29
CA GLY A 240 26.10 -14.20 -4.40
C GLY A 240 25.48 -12.84 -4.79
N THR A 241 24.61 -12.33 -3.92
CA THR A 241 23.75 -11.16 -4.16
C THR A 241 24.45 -9.82 -3.86
N GLU A 242 25.44 -9.44 -4.68
CA GLU A 242 26.08 -8.11 -4.61
C GLU A 242 25.07 -6.94 -4.71
N ILE A 243 23.90 -7.19 -5.28
CA ILE A 243 22.81 -6.21 -5.39
C ILE A 243 22.23 -5.86 -4.03
N ASP A 244 22.16 -6.80 -3.07
CA ASP A 244 21.61 -6.54 -1.74
C ASP A 244 22.47 -5.53 -0.98
N ASN A 245 23.78 -5.47 -1.28
CA ASN A 245 24.71 -4.49 -0.70
C ASN A 245 24.50 -3.06 -1.21
N LEU A 246 23.65 -2.85 -2.22
CA LEU A 246 23.36 -1.52 -2.78
C LEU A 246 22.27 -0.78 -1.99
N PHE A 247 21.48 -1.48 -1.18
CA PHE A 247 20.32 -0.92 -0.49
C PHE A 247 20.42 -1.14 1.03
N GLY A 248 19.72 -0.28 1.78
CA GLY A 248 19.58 -0.42 3.23
C GLY A 248 18.53 -1.45 3.66
N GLU A 249 18.42 -1.67 4.96
CA GLU A 249 17.40 -2.53 5.56
C GLU A 249 16.08 -1.78 5.81
N ILE A 250 14.95 -2.46 5.59
CA ILE A 250 13.62 -1.91 5.89
C ILE A 250 13.21 -2.35 7.30
N GLN A 251 12.87 -1.38 8.16
CA GLN A 251 12.45 -1.64 9.53
C GLN A 251 11.00 -1.20 9.79
N PHE A 252 10.26 -2.02 10.56
CA PHE A 252 8.90 -1.76 10.98
C PHE A 252 8.79 -1.74 12.52
N PRO A 253 9.17 -0.63 13.19
CA PRO A 253 9.03 -0.54 14.64
C PRO A 253 7.55 -0.55 15.05
N ILE A 254 7.16 -1.49 15.91
CA ILE A 254 5.80 -1.59 16.43
C ILE A 254 5.58 -0.51 17.49
N GLY A 255 4.55 0.31 17.34
CA GLY A 255 4.12 1.26 18.39
C GLY A 255 3.49 0.52 19.58
N LYS A 256 3.87 0.85 20.81
CA LYS A 256 3.27 0.28 22.03
C LYS A 256 1.76 0.54 22.05
N ALA A 257 0.93 -0.49 21.90
CA ALA A 257 -0.51 -0.39 22.08
C ALA A 257 -0.83 -0.22 23.57
N VAL A 258 -1.34 0.95 23.96
CA VAL A 258 -1.93 1.14 25.30
C VAL A 258 -3.44 0.89 25.17
N LEU A 259 -3.83 -0.38 25.18
CA LEU A 259 -5.21 -0.76 25.45
C LEU A 259 -5.35 -0.85 26.97
N LYS A 260 -5.74 0.27 27.62
CA LYS A 260 -6.27 0.18 28.99
C LYS A 260 -7.68 -0.41 28.89
N GLN A 261 -7.78 -1.72 29.03
CA GLN A 261 -9.05 -2.35 29.39
C GLN A 261 -9.47 -1.80 30.75
N THR A 262 -10.53 -1.01 30.79
CA THR A 262 -11.20 -0.70 32.05
C THR A 262 -12.04 -1.93 32.42
N ASP A 263 -11.45 -2.83 33.20
CA ASP A 263 -12.18 -3.87 33.91
C ASP A 263 -13.11 -3.20 34.91
N ASN A 264 -14.39 -3.06 34.55
CA ASN A 264 -15.42 -2.69 35.52
C ASN A 264 -15.85 -3.96 36.28
N LYS A 265 -15.00 -4.43 37.19
CA LYS A 265 -15.42 -5.35 38.26
C LYS A 265 -16.05 -4.52 39.38
N GLN A 266 -17.36 -4.28 39.30
CA GLN A 266 -18.13 -3.99 40.51
C GLN A 266 -18.53 -5.32 41.15
N SER A 267 -17.62 -5.76 42.03
CA SER A 267 -17.88 -6.35 43.35
C SER A 267 -19.32 -6.77 43.66
N ALA A 268 -19.53 -8.09 43.65
CA ALA A 268 -20.40 -8.73 44.62
C ALA A 268 -19.88 -8.41 46.04
N LYS A 269 -20.73 -7.80 46.87
CA LYS A 269 -20.57 -7.78 48.32
C LYS A 269 -21.95 -7.91 48.97
N TYR A 270 -22.09 -9.03 49.68
CA TYR A 270 -22.91 -9.33 50.85
C TYR A 270 -24.34 -8.78 50.93
#